data_AF-A0A0C1NKX1-F1
#
_entry.id   AF-A0A0C1NKX1-F1
#
_cell.length_a   1.000
_cell.length_b   1.000
_cell.length_c   1.000
_cell.angle_alpha   90.00
_cell.angle_beta   90.00
_cell.angle_gamma   90.00
#
_symmetry.space_group_name_H-M   'P 1'
#
loop_
_entity.id
_entity.type
_entity.pdbx_description
1 polymer ?
#
loop_
_entity_poly.entity_id
_entity_poly.type
_entity_poly.pdbx_seq_one_letter_code
_entity_poly.pdbx_strand_id
1 'polypeptide(L)'
;PELDEDFWYGKKAEQGQPDSTSEAVIKLEHASIVWLPVFCPGQPIIWVSCPSLLKRYNRIARLNKKDSEIPKEYTASQELWNKALESKDNKLKGKKFLFFNLGFLEIKKSENLSDWFPLDKNLPAVVVDDNDIAMIHDMALYRQSRVALEDDMKRAKKGQFFNTEALPEGTILAFPIAIKFHDKDWDWKPIQGALSGEIYLGGLESIGLGHCHLTILHIKEKKS
;
A
#
# COMPACT_ATOMS: atom_id res chain seq x y z
N PRO A 1 -11.31 -24.63 14.18
CA PRO A 1 -11.98 -25.27 13.02
C PRO A 1 -11.14 -25.02 11.78
N GLU A 2 -10.94 -26.04 10.95
CA GLU A 2 -10.31 -25.90 9.66
C GLU A 2 -11.22 -25.05 8.74
N LEU A 3 -10.64 -24.13 7.98
CA LEU A 3 -11.38 -23.23 7.12
C LEU A 3 -11.91 -24.02 5.91
N ASP A 4 -13.22 -24.00 5.68
CA ASP A 4 -13.83 -24.61 4.48
C ASP A 4 -13.49 -23.75 3.25
N GLU A 5 -12.37 -24.06 2.59
CA GLU A 5 -11.86 -23.28 1.47
C GLU A 5 -12.84 -23.23 0.28
N ASP A 6 -13.50 -24.34 -0.03
CA ASP A 6 -14.45 -24.42 -1.14
C ASP A 6 -15.69 -23.56 -0.89
N PHE A 7 -16.15 -23.47 0.36
CA PHE A 7 -17.23 -22.56 0.72
C PHE A 7 -16.81 -21.09 0.60
N TRP A 8 -15.65 -20.72 1.17
CA TRP A 8 -15.23 -19.32 1.22
C TRP A 8 -14.76 -18.80 -0.13
N TYR A 9 -13.88 -19.54 -0.80
CA TYR A 9 -13.18 -19.13 -2.03
C TYR A 9 -13.75 -19.73 -3.31
N GLY A 10 -14.74 -20.63 -3.20
CA GLY A 10 -15.28 -21.37 -4.34
C GLY A 10 -14.44 -22.59 -4.68
N LYS A 11 -15.08 -23.60 -5.29
CA LYS A 11 -14.43 -24.84 -5.70
C LYS A 11 -13.43 -24.62 -6.83
N LYS A 12 -12.29 -25.30 -6.71
CA LYS A 12 -11.27 -25.37 -7.77
C LYS A 12 -11.84 -26.03 -9.01
N ALA A 13 -11.40 -25.57 -10.19
CA ALA A 13 -11.76 -26.20 -11.45
C ALA A 13 -11.08 -27.57 -11.58
N GLU A 14 -11.85 -28.59 -11.91
CA GLU A 14 -11.38 -29.93 -12.22
C GLU A 14 -11.15 -30.09 -13.73
N GLN A 15 -10.02 -30.67 -14.10
CA GLN A 15 -9.66 -30.85 -15.50
C GLN A 15 -10.68 -31.76 -16.20
N GLY A 16 -11.26 -31.26 -17.30
CA GLY A 16 -12.24 -32.01 -18.09
C GLY A 16 -13.68 -31.96 -17.56
N GLN A 17 -13.95 -31.23 -16.47
CA GLN A 17 -15.30 -31.05 -15.92
C GLN A 17 -15.71 -29.57 -15.93
N PRO A 18 -16.47 -29.12 -16.94
CA PRO A 18 -16.82 -27.71 -17.11
C PRO A 18 -17.65 -27.08 -15.99
N ASP A 19 -18.34 -27.88 -15.16
CA ASP A 19 -19.23 -27.42 -14.08
C ASP A 19 -18.74 -27.79 -12.66
N SER A 20 -17.44 -28.04 -12.51
CA SER A 20 -16.82 -28.42 -11.22
C SER A 20 -16.65 -27.26 -10.24
N THR A 21 -16.83 -26.01 -10.70
CA THR A 21 -16.59 -24.80 -9.91
C THR A 21 -17.84 -24.30 -9.19
N SER A 22 -17.65 -23.56 -8.10
CA SER A 22 -18.72 -22.84 -7.40
C SER A 22 -18.32 -21.39 -7.17
N GLU A 23 -19.31 -20.51 -7.05
CA GLU A 23 -19.02 -19.11 -6.74
C GLU A 23 -18.58 -18.95 -5.29
N ALA A 24 -17.54 -18.14 -5.08
CA ALA A 24 -17.05 -17.78 -3.76
C ALA A 24 -18.07 -16.94 -2.96
N VAL A 25 -18.05 -17.13 -1.63
CA VAL A 25 -18.77 -16.26 -0.69
C VAL A 25 -18.02 -14.95 -0.49
N ILE A 26 -16.68 -14.98 -0.49
CA ILE A 26 -15.86 -13.78 -0.41
C ILE A 26 -15.50 -13.25 -1.80
N LYS A 27 -15.37 -11.93 -1.91
CA LYS A 27 -14.83 -11.25 -3.09
C LYS A 27 -13.78 -10.26 -2.63
N LEU A 28 -12.53 -10.54 -3.00
CA LEU A 28 -11.39 -9.66 -2.77
C LEU A 28 -11.32 -8.66 -3.93
N GLU A 29 -11.39 -7.37 -3.63
CA GLU A 29 -11.25 -6.33 -4.64
C GLU A 29 -9.79 -5.84 -4.78
N HIS A 30 -9.57 -4.90 -5.68
CA HIS A 30 -8.25 -4.39 -6.02
C HIS A 30 -7.56 -3.64 -4.85
N ALA A 31 -6.37 -4.10 -4.48
CA ALA A 31 -5.47 -3.44 -3.52
C ALA A 31 -5.02 -2.07 -4.04
N SER A 32 -5.47 -1.01 -3.38
CA SER A 32 -5.12 0.37 -3.70
C SER A 32 -4.01 0.87 -2.79
N ILE A 33 -3.02 1.55 -3.36
CA ILE A 33 -2.00 2.27 -2.57
C ILE A 33 -2.70 3.36 -1.75
N VAL A 34 -2.37 3.42 -0.46
CA VAL A 34 -2.76 4.50 0.45
C VAL A 34 -1.55 5.38 0.73
N TRP A 35 -0.42 4.76 1.08
CA TRP A 35 0.84 5.45 1.35
C TRP A 35 2.01 4.71 0.71
N LEU A 36 2.86 5.44 -0.01
CA LEU A 36 4.06 4.93 -0.65
C LEU A 36 5.30 5.50 0.04
N PRO A 37 6.19 4.68 0.61
CA PRO A 37 7.44 5.15 1.19
C PRO A 37 8.41 5.59 0.09
N VAL A 38 9.01 6.76 0.28
CA VAL A 38 9.94 7.38 -0.65
C VAL A 38 11.17 7.84 0.11
N PHE A 39 12.35 7.52 -0.42
CA PHE A 39 13.61 8.02 0.13
C PHE A 39 13.78 9.50 -0.24
N CYS A 40 14.01 10.34 0.77
CA CYS A 40 14.29 11.76 0.61
C CYS A 40 15.69 12.05 1.17
N PRO A 41 16.67 12.48 0.35
CA PRO A 41 18.00 12.84 0.82
C PRO A 41 17.97 13.82 2.00
N GLY A 42 18.76 13.52 3.03
CA GLY A 42 18.85 14.34 4.24
C GLY A 42 17.63 14.27 5.17
N GLN A 43 16.68 13.37 4.92
CA GLN A 43 15.47 13.17 5.71
C GLN A 43 15.20 11.68 5.95
N PRO A 44 14.34 11.31 6.93
CA PRO A 44 13.87 9.92 7.04
C PRO A 44 13.11 9.50 5.77
N ILE A 45 12.83 8.20 5.64
CA ILE A 45 11.86 7.71 4.65
C ILE A 45 10.53 8.45 4.88
N ILE A 46 9.94 8.96 3.80
CA ILE A 46 8.72 9.76 3.82
C ILE A 46 7.59 8.96 3.18
N TRP A 47 6.45 8.84 3.85
CA TRP A 47 5.25 8.24 3.28
C TRP A 47 4.48 9.28 2.48
N VAL A 48 4.32 9.03 1.19
CA VAL A 48 3.69 9.95 0.25
C VAL A 48 2.32 9.43 -0.14
N SER A 49 1.33 10.31 -0.15
CA SER A 49 -0.01 10.08 -0.69
C SER A 49 -0.49 11.31 -1.44
N CYS A 50 -1.73 11.30 -1.92
CA CYS A 50 -2.38 12.43 -2.55
C CYS A 50 -3.89 12.47 -2.21
N PRO A 51 -4.59 13.59 -2.44
CA PRO A 51 -6.02 13.69 -2.15
C PRO A 51 -6.85 12.59 -2.80
N SER A 52 -6.55 12.19 -4.04
CA SER A 52 -7.30 11.13 -4.72
C SER A 52 -7.14 9.74 -4.08
N LEU A 53 -5.94 9.40 -3.60
CA LEU A 53 -5.69 8.13 -2.89
C LEU A 53 -6.38 8.13 -1.52
N LEU A 54 -6.26 9.24 -0.77
CA LEU A 54 -6.91 9.37 0.53
C LEU A 54 -8.45 9.38 0.40
N LYS A 55 -9.00 10.01 -0.64
CA LYS A 55 -10.44 9.94 -0.95
C LYS A 55 -10.90 8.50 -1.18
N ARG A 56 -10.10 7.69 -1.87
CA ARG A 56 -10.39 6.27 -2.07
C ARG A 56 -10.31 5.51 -0.76
N TYR A 57 -9.28 5.75 0.04
CA TYR A 57 -9.13 5.13 1.36
C TYR A 57 -10.29 5.46 2.30
N ASN A 58 -10.76 6.72 2.34
CA ASN A 58 -11.96 7.14 3.07
C ASN A 58 -13.18 6.27 2.75
N ARG A 59 -13.37 5.92 1.47
CA ARG A 59 -14.46 5.02 1.02
C ARG A 59 -14.23 3.58 1.47
N ILE A 60 -13.02 3.05 1.27
CA ILE A 60 -12.68 1.65 1.61
C ILE A 60 -12.79 1.42 3.12
N ALA A 61 -12.19 2.28 3.93
CA ALA A 61 -12.16 2.17 5.38
C ALA A 61 -13.42 2.75 6.06
N ARG A 62 -14.36 3.31 5.29
CA ARG A 62 -15.57 4.01 5.77
C ARG A 62 -15.28 4.99 6.92
N LEU A 63 -14.26 5.84 6.75
CA LEU A 63 -13.90 6.84 7.77
C LEU A 63 -15.00 7.91 7.96
N ASN A 64 -15.95 7.99 7.02
CA ASN A 64 -17.06 8.95 7.01
C ASN A 64 -16.61 10.41 7.05
N LYS A 65 -15.42 10.69 6.52
CA LYS A 65 -14.88 12.05 6.38
C LYS A 65 -15.54 12.75 5.20
N LYS A 66 -15.87 14.03 5.37
CA LYS A 66 -16.33 14.88 4.27
C LYS A 66 -15.18 15.17 3.31
N ASP A 67 -15.51 15.52 2.06
CA ASP A 67 -14.50 15.93 1.07
C ASP A 67 -13.65 17.12 1.56
N SER A 68 -14.22 18.01 2.38
CA SER A 68 -13.51 19.14 3.00
C SER A 68 -12.48 18.75 4.07
N GLU A 69 -12.58 17.53 4.61
CA GLU A 69 -11.66 16.99 5.63
C GLU A 69 -10.52 16.18 5.01
N ILE A 70 -10.58 15.90 3.71
CA ILE A 70 -9.48 15.24 3.00
C ILE A 70 -8.27 16.20 3.02
N PRO A 71 -7.10 15.74 3.47
CA PRO A 71 -5.89 16.56 3.50
C PRO A 71 -5.59 17.13 2.12
N LYS A 72 -5.32 18.43 2.09
CA LYS A 72 -4.96 19.12 0.85
C LYS A 72 -3.54 18.80 0.44
N GLU A 73 -3.22 19.07 -0.81
CA GLU A 73 -1.87 18.96 -1.35
C GLU A 73 -0.85 19.79 -0.54
N TYR A 74 0.37 19.28 -0.47
CA TYR A 74 1.53 19.75 0.30
C TYR A 74 1.29 19.88 1.81
N THR A 75 0.42 19.02 2.35
CA THR A 75 0.17 18.90 3.80
C THR A 75 1.07 17.82 4.38
N ALA A 76 1.85 18.16 5.40
CA ALA A 76 2.67 17.21 6.13
C ALA A 76 2.03 16.77 7.45
N SER A 77 2.27 15.51 7.81
CA SER A 77 2.13 15.06 9.20
C SER A 77 2.99 15.92 10.15
N GLN A 78 2.58 16.01 11.41
CA GLN A 78 3.39 16.67 12.44
C GLN A 78 4.78 16.03 12.58
N GLU A 79 4.85 14.71 12.45
CA GLU A 79 6.10 13.93 12.52
C GLU A 79 7.10 14.35 11.43
N LEU A 80 6.61 14.55 10.20
CA LEU A 80 7.45 15.06 9.12
C LEU A 80 7.78 16.54 9.31
N TRP A 81 6.81 17.37 9.69
CA TRP A 81 7.01 18.82 9.85
C TRP A 81 8.18 19.14 10.79
N ASN A 82 8.30 18.39 11.89
CA ASN A 82 9.35 18.56 12.88
C ASN A 82 10.74 18.15 12.36
N LYS A 83 10.79 17.22 11.38
CA LYS A 83 12.03 16.67 10.82
C LYS A 83 12.44 17.31 9.50
N ALA A 84 11.50 17.95 8.79
CA ALA A 84 11.74 18.53 7.49
C ALA A 84 12.74 19.70 7.56
N LEU A 85 13.67 19.70 6.59
CA LEU A 85 14.70 20.71 6.47
C LEU A 85 14.08 22.08 6.22
N GLU A 86 14.50 23.06 7.02
CA GLU A 86 14.16 24.46 6.80
C GLU A 86 15.17 25.10 5.84
N SER A 87 14.70 26.02 4.99
CA SER A 87 15.58 26.73 4.09
C SER A 87 16.59 27.60 4.84
N LYS A 88 17.85 27.55 4.38
CA LYS A 88 18.93 28.44 4.82
C LYS A 88 18.97 29.76 4.05
N ASP A 89 18.17 29.90 2.99
CA ASP A 89 18.06 31.15 2.25
C ASP A 89 17.22 32.16 3.05
N ASN A 90 17.80 33.35 3.29
CA ASN A 90 17.14 34.44 3.97
C ASN A 90 15.80 34.85 3.32
N LYS A 91 15.62 34.63 2.00
CA LYS A 91 14.37 34.92 1.28
C LYS A 91 13.28 33.86 1.49
N LEU A 92 13.65 32.65 1.92
CA LEU A 92 12.75 31.50 2.12
C LEU A 92 12.74 31.03 3.58
N LYS A 93 13.15 31.90 4.51
CA LYS A 93 13.21 31.60 5.94
C LYS A 93 11.86 31.10 6.46
N GLY A 94 11.86 30.04 7.27
CA GLY A 94 10.65 29.40 7.77
C GLY A 94 10.00 28.38 6.82
N LYS A 95 10.37 28.37 5.53
CA LYS A 95 9.84 27.39 4.58
C LYS A 95 10.57 26.06 4.72
N LYS A 96 9.79 24.98 4.65
CA LYS A 96 10.28 23.61 4.75
C LYS A 96 10.19 22.94 3.40
N PHE A 97 11.24 22.19 3.06
CA PHE A 97 11.34 21.54 1.76
C PHE A 97 11.64 20.07 1.91
N LEU A 98 11.09 19.29 0.99
CA LEU A 98 11.52 17.93 0.69
C LEU A 98 12.31 17.95 -0.61
N PHE A 99 13.24 17.02 -0.75
CA PHE A 99 13.93 16.79 -2.01
C PHE A 99 13.57 15.41 -2.52
N PHE A 100 12.81 15.39 -3.61
CA PHE A 100 12.55 14.17 -4.37
C PHE A 100 13.54 14.10 -5.54
N ASN A 101 13.57 12.97 -6.24
CA ASN A 101 14.39 12.81 -7.45
C ASN A 101 14.05 13.82 -8.56
N LEU A 102 12.98 14.60 -8.38
CA LEU A 102 12.41 15.56 -9.32
C LEU A 102 12.72 17.01 -8.97
N GLY A 103 13.31 17.24 -7.78
CA GLY A 103 13.63 18.57 -7.27
C GLY A 103 13.04 18.84 -5.89
N PHE A 104 12.93 20.13 -5.56
CA PHE A 104 12.44 20.59 -4.27
C PHE A 104 10.91 20.70 -4.24
N LEU A 105 10.29 20.12 -3.23
CA LEU A 105 8.88 20.26 -2.92
C LEU A 105 8.71 21.06 -1.63
N GLU A 106 8.02 22.21 -1.71
CA GLU A 106 7.70 23.03 -0.54
C GLU A 106 6.55 22.41 0.25
N ILE A 107 6.75 22.18 1.55
CA ILE A 107 5.67 21.81 2.46
C ILE A 107 4.95 23.09 2.87
N LYS A 108 3.65 23.18 2.58
CA LYS A 108 2.87 24.41 2.80
C LYS A 108 2.31 24.50 4.22
N LYS A 109 1.97 23.36 4.83
CA LYS A 109 1.34 23.31 6.16
C LYS A 109 1.52 21.95 6.82
N SER A 110 1.20 21.90 8.11
CA SER A 110 1.10 20.65 8.87
C SER A 110 -0.29 20.47 9.46
N GLU A 111 -0.77 19.23 9.45
CA GLU A 111 -2.05 18.82 10.04
C GLU A 111 -1.92 17.47 10.75
N ASN A 112 -2.89 17.14 11.60
CA ASN A 112 -2.99 15.82 12.20
C ASN A 112 -3.53 14.83 11.15
N LEU A 113 -2.69 13.87 10.75
CA LEU A 113 -3.05 12.86 9.74
C LEU A 113 -3.42 11.48 10.35
N SER A 114 -3.58 11.39 11.68
CA SER A 114 -3.77 10.11 12.38
C SER A 114 -4.89 9.26 11.80
N ASP A 115 -6.04 9.87 11.48
CA ASP A 115 -7.21 9.20 10.92
C ASP A 115 -6.97 8.57 9.54
N TRP A 116 -5.89 8.97 8.86
CA TRP A 116 -5.53 8.53 7.51
C TRP A 116 -4.47 7.41 7.52
N PHE A 117 -4.02 6.96 8.70
CA PHE A 117 -3.08 5.86 8.84
C PHE A 117 -3.81 4.57 9.25
N PRO A 118 -3.85 3.53 8.39
CA PRO A 118 -4.57 2.29 8.69
C PRO A 118 -4.02 1.48 9.87
N LEU A 119 -2.82 1.81 10.35
CA LEU A 119 -2.08 1.09 11.39
C LEU A 119 -2.01 1.86 12.71
N ASP A 120 -2.80 2.93 12.87
CA ASP A 120 -2.82 3.83 14.05
C ASP A 120 -1.44 4.39 14.45
N LYS A 121 -0.49 4.38 13.51
CA LYS A 121 0.88 4.86 13.70
C LYS A 121 1.08 6.11 12.86
N ASN A 122 1.40 7.21 13.52
CA ASN A 122 1.81 8.42 12.83
C ASN A 122 3.16 8.22 12.13
N LEU A 123 3.16 8.36 10.81
CA LEU A 123 4.35 8.25 9.96
C LEU A 123 4.80 9.65 9.53
N PRO A 124 6.11 9.86 9.27
CA PRO A 124 6.59 11.05 8.59
C PRO A 124 6.03 11.05 7.16
N ALA A 125 4.89 11.69 6.98
CA ALA A 125 4.10 11.63 5.76
C ALA A 125 3.79 12.99 5.17
N VAL A 126 3.60 13.02 3.84
CA VAL A 126 3.18 14.19 3.07
C VAL A 126 2.11 13.82 2.05
N VAL A 127 1.12 14.68 1.91
CA VAL A 127 0.11 14.60 0.86
C VAL A 127 0.56 15.54 -0.25
N VAL A 128 0.81 15.05 -1.44
CA VAL A 128 1.25 15.84 -2.61
C VAL A 128 0.08 16.10 -3.56
N ASP A 129 0.31 16.86 -4.62
CA ASP A 129 -0.66 17.04 -5.69
C ASP A 129 -0.92 15.71 -6.45
N ASP A 130 -2.14 15.54 -6.96
CA ASP A 130 -2.52 14.36 -7.74
C ASP A 130 -1.72 14.20 -9.06
N ASN A 131 -1.09 15.27 -9.58
CA ASN A 131 -0.18 15.16 -10.73
C ASN A 131 1.23 14.73 -10.32
N ASP A 132 1.69 15.18 -9.16
CA ASP A 132 3.03 14.85 -8.65
C ASP A 132 3.12 13.38 -8.22
N ILE A 133 2.03 12.84 -7.65
CA ILE A 133 2.00 11.46 -7.17
C ILE A 133 2.25 10.44 -8.29
N ALA A 134 1.83 10.72 -9.53
CA ALA A 134 2.02 9.83 -10.66
C ALA A 134 3.52 9.63 -10.95
N MET A 135 4.28 10.73 -10.89
CA MET A 135 5.73 10.73 -11.09
C MET A 135 6.45 10.10 -9.90
N ILE A 136 6.00 10.38 -8.67
CA ILE A 136 6.56 9.77 -7.46
C ILE A 136 6.33 8.25 -7.45
N HIS A 137 5.14 7.80 -7.85
CA HIS A 137 4.83 6.37 -7.99
C HIS A 137 5.82 5.70 -8.92
N ASP A 138 6.07 6.27 -10.10
CA ASP A 138 7.03 5.71 -11.03
C ASP A 138 8.43 5.67 -10.43
N MET A 139 8.91 6.74 -9.79
CA MET A 139 10.29 6.81 -9.32
C MET A 139 10.58 6.06 -8.02
N ALA A 140 9.57 5.75 -7.21
CA ALA A 140 9.75 5.12 -5.91
C ALA A 140 9.81 3.58 -5.96
N LEU A 141 9.47 2.96 -7.09
CA LEU A 141 9.51 1.51 -7.24
C LEU A 141 10.95 0.98 -7.19
N TYR A 142 11.13 -0.17 -6.54
CA TYR A 142 12.39 -0.89 -6.61
C TYR A 142 12.53 -1.54 -7.96
N ARG A 143 13.56 -1.14 -8.71
CA ARG A 143 13.90 -1.72 -10.00
C ARG A 143 15.28 -2.34 -9.93
N GLN A 144 15.35 -3.62 -10.27
CA GLN A 144 16.60 -4.36 -10.25
C GLN A 144 16.77 -5.14 -11.56
N SER A 145 17.90 -4.93 -12.23
CA SER A 145 18.33 -5.83 -13.29
C SER A 145 18.88 -7.12 -12.69
N ARG A 146 18.44 -8.25 -13.23
CA ARG A 146 18.80 -9.59 -12.77
C ARG A 146 19.30 -10.41 -13.94
N VAL A 147 20.19 -11.35 -13.63
CA VAL A 147 20.82 -12.21 -14.62
C VAL A 147 20.93 -13.63 -14.08
N ALA A 148 20.66 -14.62 -14.93
CA ALA A 148 21.03 -16.00 -14.64
C ALA A 148 22.45 -16.25 -15.18
N LEU A 149 23.32 -16.82 -14.35
CA LEU A 149 24.66 -17.23 -14.77
C LEU A 149 24.61 -18.65 -15.35
N GLU A 150 25.60 -18.99 -16.17
CA GLU A 150 25.85 -20.37 -16.59
C GLU A 150 26.33 -21.21 -15.40
N ASP A 151 25.98 -22.49 -15.38
CA ASP A 151 26.22 -23.35 -14.21
C ASP A 151 27.72 -23.64 -13.99
N ASP A 152 28.50 -23.66 -15.07
CA ASP A 152 29.91 -24.03 -15.09
C ASP A 152 30.87 -22.83 -15.22
N MET A 153 30.35 -21.63 -15.51
CA MET A 153 31.16 -20.43 -15.75
C MET A 153 30.50 -19.17 -15.22
N LYS A 154 31.29 -18.21 -14.71
CA LYS A 154 30.81 -16.89 -14.25
C LYS A 154 30.44 -15.95 -15.42
N ARG A 155 29.60 -16.43 -16.34
CA ARG A 155 29.12 -15.70 -17.51
C ARG A 155 27.59 -15.67 -17.48
N ALA A 156 27.01 -14.54 -17.92
CA ALA A 156 25.58 -14.42 -18.12
C ALA A 156 25.08 -15.41 -19.19
N LYS A 157 24.06 -16.19 -18.87
CA LYS A 157 23.39 -17.07 -19.83
C LYS A 157 22.70 -16.23 -20.90
N LYS A 158 22.88 -16.59 -22.17
CA LYS A 158 22.31 -15.85 -23.30
C LYS A 158 20.79 -15.72 -23.16
N GLY A 159 20.29 -14.49 -23.22
CA GLY A 159 18.85 -14.17 -23.13
C GLY A 159 18.28 -14.21 -21.71
N GLN A 160 19.10 -14.41 -20.67
CA GLN A 160 18.65 -14.48 -19.28
C GLN A 160 19.03 -13.22 -18.50
N PHE A 161 18.86 -12.05 -19.13
CA PHE A 161 18.95 -10.74 -18.49
C PHE A 161 17.56 -10.12 -18.49
N PHE A 162 17.03 -9.82 -17.32
CA PHE A 162 15.66 -9.34 -17.15
C PHE A 162 15.57 -8.34 -16.00
N ASN A 163 14.57 -7.47 -16.05
CA ASN A 163 14.32 -6.51 -14.98
C ASN A 163 13.19 -7.00 -14.08
N THR A 164 13.30 -6.73 -12.80
CA THR A 164 12.26 -6.92 -11.80
C THR A 164 11.87 -5.58 -11.24
N GLU A 165 10.57 -5.37 -11.06
CA GLU A 165 10.00 -4.20 -10.42
C GLU A 165 9.18 -4.65 -9.19
N ALA A 166 9.29 -3.92 -8.09
CA ALA A 166 8.57 -4.20 -6.86
C ALA A 166 8.17 -2.93 -6.13
N LEU A 167 7.09 -3.01 -5.35
CA LEU A 167 6.74 -1.97 -4.38
C LEU A 167 7.80 -1.92 -3.28
N PRO A 168 8.15 -0.71 -2.79
CA PRO A 168 9.08 -0.58 -1.68
C PRO A 168 8.49 -1.10 -0.37
N GLU A 169 9.37 -1.60 0.51
CA GLU A 169 8.99 -2.06 1.85
C GLU A 169 8.35 -0.90 2.64
N GLY A 170 7.25 -1.20 3.34
CA GLY A 170 6.48 -0.20 4.06
C GLY A 170 5.38 0.47 3.24
N THR A 171 5.18 0.07 1.97
CA THR A 171 4.00 0.46 1.19
C THR A 171 2.73 -0.01 1.90
N ILE A 172 1.79 0.90 2.10
CA ILE A 172 0.51 0.62 2.73
C ILE A 172 -0.57 0.51 1.65
N LEU A 173 -1.16 -0.67 1.54
CA LEU A 173 -2.25 -0.98 0.63
C LEU A 173 -3.56 -1.16 1.41
N ALA A 174 -4.70 -0.87 0.77
CA ALA A 174 -6.02 -1.18 1.29
C ALA A 174 -6.94 -1.66 0.16
N PHE A 175 -7.76 -2.67 0.43
CA PHE A 175 -8.82 -3.14 -0.44
C PHE A 175 -10.03 -3.57 0.37
N PRO A 176 -11.25 -3.38 -0.17
CA PRO A 176 -12.43 -3.93 0.44
C PRO A 176 -12.53 -5.44 0.18
N ILE A 177 -13.15 -6.12 1.14
CA ILE A 177 -13.52 -7.53 1.04
C ILE A 177 -15.03 -7.59 1.17
N ALA A 178 -15.69 -7.92 0.06
CA ALA A 178 -17.14 -8.08 0.03
C ALA A 178 -17.49 -9.53 0.37
N ILE A 179 -18.49 -9.71 1.22
CA ILE A 179 -18.96 -11.03 1.62
C ILE A 179 -20.44 -11.12 1.32
N LYS A 180 -20.80 -12.14 0.56
CA LYS A 180 -22.20 -12.44 0.27
C LYS A 180 -22.92 -12.77 1.56
N PHE A 181 -24.17 -12.33 1.65
CA PHE A 181 -25.05 -12.73 2.74
C PHE A 181 -25.17 -14.26 2.78
N HIS A 182 -25.05 -14.83 3.98
CA HIS A 182 -25.17 -16.25 4.23
C HIS A 182 -25.61 -16.48 5.68
N ASP A 183 -26.19 -17.64 5.96
CA ASP A 183 -26.85 -17.93 7.23
C ASP A 183 -25.89 -18.34 8.37
N LYS A 184 -24.57 -18.37 8.12
CA LYS A 184 -23.57 -18.69 9.16
C LYS A 184 -23.10 -17.42 9.85
N ASP A 185 -22.82 -17.52 11.14
CA ASP A 185 -22.14 -16.47 11.88
C ASP A 185 -20.77 -16.18 11.26
N TRP A 186 -20.32 -14.93 11.32
CA TRP A 186 -19.00 -14.53 10.85
C TRP A 186 -17.90 -15.30 11.62
N ASP A 187 -17.30 -16.28 10.97
CA ASP A 187 -16.15 -17.05 11.49
C ASP A 187 -14.96 -17.09 10.50
N TRP A 188 -15.04 -16.33 9.40
CA TRP A 188 -13.97 -16.24 8.40
C TRP A 188 -12.70 -15.63 9.02
N LYS A 189 -11.71 -16.49 9.25
CA LYS A 189 -10.40 -16.13 9.81
C LYS A 189 -9.29 -16.77 8.97
N PRO A 190 -8.96 -16.16 7.82
CA PRO A 190 -8.16 -16.80 6.78
C PRO A 190 -6.67 -16.91 7.12
N ILE A 191 -6.20 -16.20 8.15
CA ILE A 191 -4.77 -16.14 8.48
C ILE A 191 -4.51 -17.03 9.70
N GLN A 192 -4.37 -18.34 9.47
CA GLN A 192 -4.11 -19.33 10.53
C GLN A 192 -5.13 -19.26 11.68
N GLY A 193 -6.40 -19.02 11.37
CA GLY A 193 -7.45 -18.85 12.37
C GLY A 193 -7.50 -17.47 13.04
N ALA A 194 -6.79 -16.48 12.49
CA ALA A 194 -6.82 -15.07 12.88
C ALA A 194 -7.25 -14.14 11.72
N LEU A 195 -7.47 -12.87 12.05
CA LEU A 195 -7.76 -11.77 11.11
C LEU A 195 -6.52 -10.92 10.79
N SER A 196 -5.37 -11.27 11.38
CA SER A 196 -4.11 -10.56 11.17
C SER A 196 -2.96 -11.54 11.21
N GLY A 197 -1.94 -11.29 10.39
CA GLY A 197 -0.70 -12.06 10.37
C GLY A 197 0.08 -11.88 9.08
N GLU A 198 1.21 -12.58 8.99
CA GLU A 198 2.11 -12.54 7.85
C GLU A 198 1.61 -13.41 6.70
N ILE A 199 1.65 -12.89 5.49
CA ILE A 199 1.32 -13.60 4.25
C ILE A 199 2.32 -13.23 3.14
N TYR A 200 2.37 -14.04 2.10
CA TYR A 200 3.09 -13.71 0.86
C TYR A 200 2.11 -13.39 -0.26
N LEU A 201 2.31 -12.25 -0.92
CA LEU A 201 1.54 -11.82 -2.07
C LEU A 201 2.45 -11.64 -3.28
N GLY A 202 2.01 -12.14 -4.45
CA GLY A 202 2.74 -12.04 -5.70
C GLY A 202 3.71 -13.20 -5.92
N GLY A 203 4.78 -12.95 -6.67
CA GLY A 203 5.82 -13.94 -7.00
C GLY A 203 7.17 -13.58 -6.39
N LEU A 204 8.19 -14.37 -6.73
CA LEU A 204 9.58 -14.17 -6.28
C LEU A 204 9.75 -14.29 -4.75
N GLU A 205 8.89 -15.06 -4.09
CA GLU A 205 9.00 -15.39 -2.67
C GLU A 205 10.35 -16.02 -2.31
N SER A 206 10.87 -16.90 -3.18
CA SER A 206 12.14 -17.61 -2.96
C SER A 206 13.37 -16.71 -2.84
N ILE A 207 13.24 -15.42 -3.18
CA ILE A 207 14.29 -14.41 -3.06
C ILE A 207 13.86 -13.25 -2.15
N GLY A 208 12.81 -13.43 -1.35
CA GLY A 208 12.38 -12.50 -0.31
C GLY A 208 11.42 -11.39 -0.76
N LEU A 209 10.76 -11.51 -1.91
CA LEU A 209 9.73 -10.54 -2.32
C LEU A 209 8.32 -11.02 -1.92
N GLY A 210 7.43 -10.06 -1.68
CA GLY A 210 6.01 -10.31 -1.45
C GLY A 210 5.59 -10.54 0.01
N HIS A 211 6.53 -10.58 0.96
CA HIS A 211 6.21 -10.68 2.39
C HIS A 211 5.45 -9.44 2.87
N CYS A 212 4.30 -9.64 3.49
CA CYS A 212 3.49 -8.55 4.02
C CYS A 212 2.70 -8.97 5.26
N HIS A 213 2.41 -7.99 6.10
CA HIS A 213 1.48 -8.13 7.21
C HIS A 213 0.08 -7.71 6.75
N LEU A 214 -0.88 -8.63 6.78
CA LEU A 214 -2.28 -8.36 6.46
C LEU A 214 -3.09 -8.19 7.74
N THR A 215 -3.97 -7.19 7.77
CA THR A 215 -4.98 -7.02 8.83
C THR A 215 -6.35 -6.84 8.18
N ILE A 216 -7.31 -7.67 8.60
CA ILE A 216 -8.70 -7.64 8.14
C ILE A 216 -9.55 -6.97 9.21
N LEU A 217 -10.14 -5.82 8.86
CA LEU A 217 -11.02 -5.06 9.73
C LEU A 217 -12.47 -5.30 9.35
N HIS A 218 -13.27 -5.76 10.31
CA HIS A 218 -14.73 -5.83 10.13
C HIS A 218 -15.33 -4.44 10.35
N ILE A 219 -15.68 -3.78 9.25
CA ILE A 219 -16.36 -2.48 9.30
C ILE A 219 -17.86 -2.71 9.52
N LYS A 220 -18.29 -2.67 10.79
CA LYS A 220 -19.72 -2.74 11.14
C LYS A 220 -20.44 -1.48 10.66
N GLU A 221 -21.64 -1.64 10.09
CA GLU A 221 -22.51 -0.49 9.83
C GLU A 221 -22.87 0.17 11.16
N LYS A 222 -22.55 1.46 11.32
CA LYS A 222 -23.27 2.29 12.29
C LYS A 222 -24.70 2.39 11.75
N LYS A 223 -25.64 1.67 12.38
CA LYS A 223 -27.06 1.94 12.18
C LYS A 223 -27.28 3.43 12.45
N SER A 224 -27.74 4.16 11.43
CA SER A 224 -28.19 5.54 11.56
C SER A 224 -29.45 5.62 12.40
#